data_AF-A0A158HH57-F1
#
_entry.id   AF-A0A158HH57-F1
#
_cell.length_a   1.000
_cell.length_b   1.000
_cell.length_c   1.000
_cell.angle_alpha   90.00
_cell.angle_beta   90.00
_cell.angle_gamma   90.00
#
_symmetry.space_group_name_H-M   'P 1'
#
loop_
_entity.id
_entity.type
_entity.pdbx_description
1 polymer ?
#
loop_
_entity_poly.entity_id
_entity_poly.type
_entity_poly.pdbx_seq_one_letter_code
_entity_poly.pdbx_strand_id
1 'polypeptide(L)'
;MHITFADDPPVFDGVDLELNFTALVDGQPVVCSITVEALEDHFGAESAREEHILPAYEQGRPRIRAVCAEVLDDNGGQPVVLRSGLFRVTGMEPK
;
A
#
# COMPACT_ATOMS: atom_id res chain seq x y z
N MET A 1 6.22 3.52 -16.72
CA MET A 1 4.89 2.88 -16.85
C MET A 1 3.79 3.89 -16.51
N HIS A 2 2.58 3.77 -17.06
CA HIS A 2 1.46 4.60 -16.57
C HIS A 2 0.77 3.88 -15.40
N ILE A 3 1.05 4.34 -14.18
CA ILE A 3 0.52 3.74 -12.96
C ILE A 3 -0.56 4.66 -12.38
N THR A 4 -1.78 4.14 -12.27
CA THR A 4 -2.88 4.75 -11.54
C THR A 4 -3.42 3.78 -10.49
N PHE A 5 -4.41 4.18 -9.70
CA PHE A 5 -4.99 3.33 -8.67
C PHE A 5 -6.50 3.32 -8.81
N ALA A 6 -7.11 2.16 -8.61
CA ALA A 6 -8.57 2.06 -8.58
C ALA A 6 -9.13 2.77 -7.34
N ASP A 7 -10.38 3.20 -7.43
CA ASP A 7 -11.16 3.74 -6.31
C ASP A 7 -11.95 2.64 -5.56
N ASP A 8 -11.77 1.38 -5.95
CA ASP A 8 -12.31 0.24 -5.21
C ASP A 8 -11.79 0.24 -3.76
N PRO A 9 -12.64 -0.10 -2.78
CA PRO A 9 -12.23 -0.15 -1.39
C PRO A 9 -11.15 -1.22 -1.19
N PRO A 10 -10.13 -0.96 -0.34
CA PRO A 10 -9.16 -1.99 0.01
C PRO A 10 -9.83 -3.12 0.80
N VAL A 11 -9.26 -4.32 0.70
CA VAL A 11 -9.79 -5.53 1.38
C VAL A 11 -8.76 -6.01 2.39
N PHE A 12 -9.17 -6.18 3.65
CA PHE A 12 -8.30 -6.69 4.69
C PHE A 12 -8.28 -8.22 4.69
N ASP A 13 -7.09 -8.79 4.52
CA ASP A 13 -6.82 -10.20 4.69
C ASP A 13 -6.23 -10.45 6.08
N GLY A 14 -7.09 -10.89 7.01
CA GLY A 14 -6.69 -11.22 8.38
C GLY A 14 -5.90 -12.52 8.50
N VAL A 15 -5.77 -13.33 7.45
CA VAL A 15 -4.98 -14.57 7.45
C VAL A 15 -3.52 -14.24 7.15
N ASP A 16 -3.27 -13.51 6.05
CA ASP A 16 -1.91 -13.11 5.65
C ASP A 16 -1.44 -11.83 6.36
N LEU A 17 -2.34 -11.15 7.10
CA LEU A 17 -2.10 -9.88 7.79
C LEU A 17 -1.68 -8.78 6.80
N GLU A 18 -2.48 -8.64 5.75
CA GLU A 18 -2.26 -7.71 4.66
C GLU A 18 -3.55 -6.95 4.32
N LEU A 19 -3.38 -5.77 3.73
CA LEU A 19 -4.47 -5.01 3.15
C LEU A 19 -4.25 -4.90 1.64
N ASN A 20 -5.16 -5.49 0.86
CA ASN A 20 -5.07 -5.55 -0.60
C ASN A 20 -5.73 -4.32 -1.22
N PHE A 21 -5.12 -3.79 -2.27
CA PHE A 21 -5.65 -2.69 -3.08
C PHE A 21 -5.21 -2.83 -4.54
N THR A 22 -5.95 -2.19 -5.45
CA THR A 22 -5.74 -2.35 -6.89
C THR A 22 -5.00 -1.17 -7.49
N ALA A 23 -3.83 -1.44 -8.06
CA ALA A 23 -3.17 -0.54 -9.01
C ALA A 23 -3.63 -0.86 -10.44
N LEU A 24 -3.52 0.12 -11.34
CA LEU A 24 -3.71 -0.05 -12.76
C LEU A 24 -2.38 0.25 -13.45
N VAL A 25 -1.76 -0.76 -14.03
CA VAL A 25 -0.51 -0.70 -14.78
C VAL A 25 -0.84 -0.68 -16.26
N ASP A 26 -0.63 0.46 -16.91
CA ASP A 26 -1.04 0.69 -18.31
C ASP A 26 -2.51 0.30 -18.56
N GLY A 27 -3.36 0.56 -17.55
CA GLY A 27 -4.79 0.24 -17.53
C GLY A 27 -5.14 -1.21 -17.15
N GLN A 28 -4.16 -2.09 -16.92
CA GLN A 28 -4.40 -3.46 -16.46
C GLN A 28 -4.41 -3.55 -14.92
N PRO A 29 -5.38 -4.24 -14.31
CA PRO A 29 -5.45 -4.35 -12.85
C PRO A 29 -4.33 -5.23 -12.30
N VAL A 30 -3.63 -4.71 -11.30
CA VAL A 30 -2.58 -5.40 -10.54
C VAL A 30 -2.93 -5.28 -9.05
N VAL A 31 -3.23 -6.41 -8.42
CA VAL A 31 -3.50 -6.46 -6.98
C VAL A 31 -2.18 -6.35 -6.23
N CYS A 32 -2.07 -5.33 -5.40
CA CYS A 32 -0.94 -5.11 -4.51
C CYS A 32 -1.42 -5.23 -3.06
N SER A 33 -0.49 -5.37 -2.13
CA SER A 33 -0.81 -5.38 -0.70
C SER A 33 0.12 -4.48 0.09
N ILE A 34 -0.31 -4.08 1.27
CA ILE A 34 0.55 -3.53 2.32
C ILE A 34 0.38 -4.38 3.57
N THR A 35 1.48 -4.74 4.23
CA THR A 35 1.43 -5.53 5.46
C THR A 35 0.86 -4.72 6.61
N VAL A 36 0.15 -5.37 7.53
CA VAL A 36 -0.28 -4.81 8.83
C VAL A 36 0.89 -4.18 9.58
N GLU A 37 2.04 -4.85 9.64
CA GLU A 37 3.26 -4.35 10.28
C GLU A 37 3.65 -2.96 9.74
N ALA A 38 3.60 -2.76 8.41
CA ALA A 38 3.92 -1.47 7.82
C ALA A 38 2.89 -0.39 8.20
N LEU A 39 1.61 -0.74 8.29
CA LEU A 39 0.55 0.15 8.73
C LEU A 39 0.70 0.57 10.19
N GLU A 40 1.11 -0.35 11.06
CA GLU A 40 1.41 -0.07 12.47
C GLU A 40 2.66 0.82 12.61
N ASP A 41 3.76 0.46 11.95
CA ASP A 41 5.05 1.15 12.05
C ASP A 41 5.03 2.58 11.48
N HIS A 42 4.30 2.82 10.38
CA HIS A 42 4.43 4.04 9.57
C HIS A 42 3.17 4.85 9.39
N PHE A 43 1.99 4.25 9.63
CA PHE A 43 0.70 4.86 9.28
C PHE A 43 -0.27 4.92 10.47
N GLY A 44 0.20 4.57 11.67
CA GLY A 44 -0.53 4.80 12.91
C GLY A 44 -1.66 3.80 13.19
N ALA A 45 -1.64 2.61 12.59
CA ALA A 45 -2.57 1.55 13.02
C ALA A 45 -2.24 1.14 14.47
N GLU A 46 -3.23 1.18 15.35
CA GLU A 46 -3.02 0.88 16.78
C GLU A 46 -2.97 -0.64 17.07
N SER A 47 -3.51 -1.47 16.17
CA SER A 47 -3.35 -2.92 16.20
C SER A 47 -3.73 -3.56 14.86
N ALA A 48 -3.42 -4.85 14.72
CA ALA A 48 -3.80 -5.74 13.61
C ALA A 48 -5.32 -6.00 13.42
N ARG A 49 -6.19 -5.15 13.96
CA ARG A 49 -7.65 -5.26 13.80
C ARG A 49 -8.10 -4.40 12.63
N GLU A 50 -9.03 -4.91 11.82
CA GLU A 50 -9.57 -4.19 10.64
C GLU A 50 -10.00 -2.75 10.94
N GLU A 51 -10.60 -2.54 12.13
CA GLU A 51 -11.05 -1.22 12.62
C GLU A 51 -9.93 -0.18 12.76
N HIS A 52 -8.68 -0.59 12.92
CA HIS A 52 -7.51 0.29 12.96
C HIS A 52 -6.72 0.29 11.64
N ILE A 53 -6.76 -0.83 10.91
CA ILE A 53 -6.04 -1.01 9.64
C ILE A 53 -6.64 -0.15 8.52
N LEU A 54 -7.96 -0.16 8.35
CA LEU A 54 -8.60 0.61 7.27
C LEU A 54 -8.39 2.12 7.44
N PRO A 55 -8.59 2.74 8.62
CA PRO A 55 -8.32 4.16 8.80
C PRO A 55 -6.86 4.54 8.59
N ALA A 56 -5.91 3.71 9.05
CA ALA A 56 -4.48 3.95 8.86
C ALA A 56 -4.10 3.97 7.37
N TYR A 57 -4.64 3.01 6.60
CA TYR A 57 -4.44 2.99 5.15
C TYR A 57 -5.06 4.23 4.48
N GLU A 58 -6.29 4.61 4.82
CA GLU A 58 -6.94 5.77 4.19
C GLU A 58 -6.19 7.07 4.47
N GLN A 59 -5.67 7.26 5.68
CA GLN A 59 -4.83 8.41 6.03
C GLN A 59 -3.47 8.37 5.32
N GLY A 60 -2.87 7.20 5.21
CA GLY A 60 -1.58 6.96 4.55
C GLY A 60 -1.64 6.86 3.03
N ARG A 61 -2.84 6.81 2.45
CA ARG A 61 -3.11 6.42 1.05
C ARG A 61 -2.24 7.16 0.02
N PRO A 62 -2.00 8.48 0.12
CA PRO A 62 -1.12 9.18 -0.82
C PRO A 62 0.32 8.64 -0.82
N ARG A 63 0.90 8.42 0.37
CA ARG A 63 2.28 7.92 0.53
C ARG A 63 2.39 6.45 0.15
N ILE A 64 1.41 5.63 0.54
CA ILE A 64 1.36 4.20 0.18
C ILE A 64 1.32 4.04 -1.34
N ARG A 65 0.45 4.80 -2.01
CA ARG A 65 0.34 4.80 -3.48
C ARG A 65 1.62 5.30 -4.16
N ALA A 66 2.28 6.33 -3.62
CA ALA A 66 3.54 6.83 -4.17
C ALA A 66 4.65 5.75 -4.13
N VAL A 67 4.84 5.10 -2.98
CA VAL A 67 5.81 4.00 -2.84
C VAL A 67 5.43 2.81 -3.72
N CYS A 68 4.14 2.46 -3.79
CA CYS A 68 3.66 1.39 -4.67
C CYS A 68 4.00 1.66 -6.13
N ALA A 69 3.77 2.89 -6.60
CA ALA A 69 4.07 3.28 -7.97
C ALA A 69 5.57 3.20 -8.29
N GLU A 70 6.43 3.63 -7.37
CA GLU A 70 7.89 3.50 -7.53
C GLU A 70 8.31 2.03 -7.67
N VAL A 71 7.83 1.16 -6.76
CA VAL A 71 8.20 -0.27 -6.80
C VAL A 71 7.62 -0.98 -8.03
N LEU A 72 6.41 -0.62 -8.46
CA LEU A 72 5.81 -1.16 -9.68
C LEU A 72 6.58 -0.72 -10.93
N ASP A 73 7.04 0.53 -11.00
CA ASP A 73 7.85 0.98 -12.14
C ASP A 73 9.19 0.24 -12.18
N ASP A 74 9.84 0.07 -11.02
CA ASP A 74 11.13 -0.63 -10.88
C ASP A 74 11.04 -2.14 -11.19
N ASN A 75 9.93 -2.79 -10.82
CA ASN A 75 9.76 -4.24 -10.97
C ASN A 75 9.06 -4.65 -12.29
N GLY A 76 8.74 -3.70 -13.16
CA GLY A 76 8.05 -3.96 -14.43
C GLY A 76 6.57 -4.30 -14.27
N GLY A 77 5.90 -3.71 -13.28
CA GLY A 77 4.45 -3.78 -13.06
C GLY A 77 3.97 -5.08 -12.42
N GLN A 78 4.87 -5.84 -11.80
CA GLN A 78 4.53 -7.07 -11.09
C GLN A 78 3.87 -6.78 -9.73
N PRO A 79 2.93 -7.62 -9.26
CA PRO A 79 2.32 -7.49 -7.94
C PRO A 79 3.36 -7.28 -6.83
N VAL A 80 3.07 -6.35 -5.92
CA VAL A 80 3.99 -5.98 -4.84
C VAL A 80 3.32 -6.12 -3.47
N VAL A 81 4.11 -6.59 -2.50
CA VAL A 81 3.81 -6.53 -1.08
C VAL A 81 4.63 -5.41 -0.45
N LEU A 82 3.96 -4.36 0.01
CA LEU A 82 4.59 -3.22 0.67
C LEU A 82 4.86 -3.54 2.14
N ARG A 83 6.13 -3.77 2.47
CA ARG A 83 6.60 -4.08 3.84
C ARG A 83 7.21 -2.85 4.52
N SER A 84 7.30 -2.86 5.85
CA SER A 84 7.81 -1.74 6.66
C SER A 84 9.16 -1.19 6.15
N GLY A 85 10.06 -2.07 5.69
CA GLY A 85 11.36 -1.69 5.15
C GLY A 85 11.32 -0.67 3.99
N LEU A 86 10.30 -0.72 3.12
CA LEU A 86 10.18 0.18 1.97
C LEU A 86 9.89 1.63 2.39
N PHE A 87 9.22 1.83 3.54
CA PHE A 87 8.86 3.14 4.06
C PHE A 87 9.94 3.77 4.94
N ARG A 88 10.99 3.02 5.29
CA ARG A 88 12.13 3.54 6.07
C ARG A 88 13.14 4.30 5.21
N VAL A 89 13.23 3.94 3.93
CA VAL A 89 14.17 4.53 2.97
C VAL A 89 13.57 5.67 2.16
N THR A 90 12.25 5.68 1.97
CA THR A 90 11.51 6.76 1.31
C THR A 90 11.25 7.90 2.30
N GLY A 91 12.30 8.67 2.56
CA GLY A 91 12.23 9.98 3.20
C GLY A 91 11.69 11.01 2.20
N MET A 92 10.38 11.03 1.98
CA MET A 92 9.70 12.15 1.32
C MET A 92 8.49 12.56 2.14
N GLU A 93 8.71 13.52 3.03
CA GLU A 93 7.66 14.35 3.60
C GLU A 93 7.04 15.18 2.46
N PRO A 94 5.72 15.15 2.23
CA PRO A 94 5.10 16.15 1.38
C PRO A 94 5.20 17.52 2.08
N LYS A 95 5.86 18.49 1.43
CA LYS A 95 5.86 19.91 1.81
C LYS A 95 4.51 20.54 1.50
#